data_AF-A0A1Q3WE39-F1
#
_entry.id   AF-A0A1Q3WE39-F1
#
_cell.length_a   1.000
_cell.length_b   1.000
_cell.length_c   1.000
_cell.angle_alpha   90.00
_cell.angle_beta   90.00
_cell.angle_gamma   90.00
#
_symmetry.space_group_name_H-M   'P 1'
#
loop_
_entity.id
_entity.type
_entity.pdbx_description
1 polymer ?
#
loop_
_entity_poly.entity_id
_entity_poly.type
_entity_poly.pdbx_seq_one_letter_code
_entity_poly.pdbx_strand_id
1 'polypeptide(L)'
;MFRNHFQSRWWSLLVSGWLMAACTAPEDERPDKLVPTDQMADILTEVHLAEARVSRMALTSIDSSNIVYKRLENQIIKKYQLDTAVYRKSYIFYSSHPREMETIYQQVTKNLQNIISGKTPKKT
;
A
#
# COMPACT_ATOMS: atom_id res chain seq x y z
N MET A 1 -19.02 43.17 -20.37
CA MET A 1 -18.60 41.87 -19.81
C MET A 1 -18.30 40.91 -20.99
N PHE A 2 -17.19 41.13 -21.69
CA PHE A 2 -16.77 40.25 -22.81
C PHE A 2 -15.87 39.15 -22.25
N ARG A 3 -16.37 37.91 -22.28
CA ARG A 3 -15.66 36.74 -21.76
C ARG A 3 -14.56 36.35 -22.75
N ASN A 4 -13.32 36.27 -22.28
CA ASN A 4 -12.14 35.87 -23.05
C ASN A 4 -12.22 34.38 -23.46
N HIS A 5 -13.06 34.05 -24.46
CA HIS A 5 -13.16 32.70 -25.03
C HIS A 5 -11.84 32.25 -25.68
N PHE A 6 -11.00 33.20 -26.13
CA PHE A 6 -9.67 32.94 -26.68
C PHE A 6 -8.68 32.41 -25.63
N GLN A 7 -8.68 33.01 -24.43
CA GLN A 7 -7.84 32.58 -23.31
C GLN A 7 -8.27 31.22 -22.74
N SER A 8 -9.60 30.95 -22.69
CA SER A 8 -10.13 29.66 -22.24
C SER A 8 -9.74 28.50 -23.15
N ARG A 9 -9.71 28.69 -24.48
CA ARG A 9 -9.27 27.66 -25.44
C ARG A 9 -7.80 27.32 -25.27
N TRP A 10 -6.94 28.32 -25.03
CA TRP A 10 -5.52 28.08 -24.76
C TRP A 10 -5.28 27.40 -23.42
N TRP A 11 -6.07 27.73 -22.40
CA TRP A 11 -5.97 27.06 -21.10
C TRP A 11 -6.42 25.59 -21.20
N SER A 12 -7.47 25.29 -21.97
CA SER A 12 -7.89 23.91 -22.25
C SER A 12 -6.83 23.12 -23.00
N LEU A 13 -6.14 23.73 -23.97
CA LEU A 13 -5.06 23.08 -24.71
C LEU A 13 -3.81 22.84 -23.83
N LEU A 14 -3.48 23.77 -22.94
CA LEU A 14 -2.37 23.61 -21.98
C LEU A 14 -2.65 22.50 -20.95
N VAL A 15 -3.89 22.43 -20.42
CA VAL A 15 -4.29 21.36 -19.50
C VAL A 15 -4.31 20.00 -20.22
N SER A 16 -4.85 19.93 -21.43
CA SER A 16 -4.86 18.68 -22.22
C SER A 16 -3.45 18.20 -22.57
N GLY A 17 -2.50 19.10 -22.83
CA GLY A 17 -1.11 18.75 -23.07
C GLY A 17 -0.40 18.22 -21.82
N TRP A 18 -0.70 18.79 -20.65
CA TRP A 18 -0.17 18.32 -19.36
C TRP A 18 -0.68 16.93 -18.97
N LEU A 19 -1.92 16.57 -19.32
CA LEU A 19 -2.45 15.23 -19.04
C LEU A 19 -1.69 14.11 -19.77
N MET A 20 -1.14 14.37 -20.96
CA MET A 20 -0.45 13.35 -21.76
C MET A 20 0.92 12.95 -21.18
N ALA A 21 1.57 13.84 -20.42
CA ALA A 21 2.86 13.55 -19.79
C ALA A 21 2.75 12.63 -18.57
N ALA A 22 1.57 12.52 -17.95
CA ALA A 22 1.34 11.72 -16.75
C ALA A 22 1.24 10.21 -17.00
N CYS A 23 1.10 9.78 -18.26
CA CYS A 23 0.92 8.37 -18.64
C CYS A 23 2.23 7.60 -18.87
N THR A 24 3.40 8.21 -18.62
CA THR A 24 4.67 7.48 -18.66
C THR A 24 4.84 6.69 -17.37
N ALA A 25 4.41 5.43 -17.38
CA ALA A 25 4.72 4.50 -16.30
C ALA A 25 6.25 4.35 -16.23
N PRO A 26 6.89 4.54 -15.06
CA PRO A 26 8.32 4.31 -14.92
C PRO A 26 8.66 2.86 -15.33
N GLU A 27 9.85 2.68 -15.88
CA GLU A 27 10.36 1.37 -16.27
C GLU A 27 10.18 0.34 -15.14
N ASP A 28 9.81 -0.86 -15.56
CA ASP A 28 9.52 -2.02 -14.73
C ASP A 28 10.81 -2.61 -14.14
N GLU A 29 11.54 -1.81 -13.37
CA GLU A 29 12.76 -2.23 -12.72
C GLU A 29 12.41 -2.92 -11.40
N ARG A 30 12.54 -4.25 -11.39
CA ARG A 30 12.46 -5.06 -10.18
C ARG A 30 13.54 -4.61 -9.18
N PRO A 31 13.17 -4.16 -7.96
CA PRO A 31 14.16 -3.75 -6.96
C PRO A 31 15.14 -4.87 -6.59
N ASP A 32 16.43 -4.55 -6.44
CA ASP A 32 17.49 -5.50 -6.04
C ASP A 32 17.15 -6.30 -4.77
N LYS A 33 16.47 -5.64 -3.83
CA LYS A 33 16.01 -6.23 -2.57
C LYS A 33 14.49 -6.18 -2.52
N LEU A 34 13.87 -7.22 -3.06
CA LEU A 34 12.43 -7.41 -3.04
C LEU A 34 12.05 -8.37 -1.91
N VAL A 35 11.08 -7.96 -1.08
CA VAL A 35 10.47 -8.84 -0.08
C VAL A 35 9.75 -9.98 -0.81
N PRO A 36 10.02 -11.27 -0.49
CA PRO A 36 9.31 -12.40 -1.10
C PRO A 36 7.79 -12.28 -0.95
N THR A 37 7.03 -12.76 -1.94
CA THR A 37 5.56 -12.68 -1.97
C THR A 37 4.90 -13.25 -0.72
N ASP A 38 5.36 -14.41 -0.25
CA ASP A 38 4.81 -15.08 0.93
C ASP A 38 5.07 -14.26 2.19
N GLN A 39 6.30 -13.72 2.32
CA GLN A 39 6.67 -12.85 3.44
C GLN A 39 5.87 -11.54 3.39
N MET A 40 5.63 -10.97 2.21
CA MET A 40 4.80 -9.78 2.04
C MET A 40 3.34 -10.06 2.44
N ALA A 41 2.79 -11.22 2.08
CA ALA A 41 1.44 -11.61 2.50
C ALA A 41 1.33 -11.71 4.03
N ASP A 42 2.33 -12.29 4.70
CA ASP A 42 2.37 -12.36 6.16
C ASP A 42 2.48 -10.96 6.81
N ILE A 43 3.33 -10.09 6.26
CA ILE A 43 3.46 -8.70 6.71
C ILE A 43 2.14 -7.94 6.55
N LEU A 44 1.52 -7.99 5.38
CA LEU A 44 0.27 -7.28 5.11
C LEU A 44 -0.89 -7.82 5.96
N THR A 45 -0.89 -9.12 6.26
CA THR A 45 -1.82 -9.70 7.23
C THR A 45 -1.68 -9.00 8.59
N GLU A 46 -0.45 -8.87 9.11
CA GLU A 46 -0.22 -8.19 10.39
C GLU A 46 -0.52 -6.68 10.34
N VAL A 47 -0.24 -6.03 9.21
CA VAL A 47 -0.56 -4.60 8.99
C VAL A 47 -2.07 -4.37 9.08
N HIS A 48 -2.89 -5.18 8.39
CA HIS A 48 -4.35 -5.05 8.47
C HIS A 48 -4.89 -5.36 9.87
N LEU A 49 -4.29 -6.31 10.58
CA LEU A 49 -4.65 -6.56 11.99
C LEU A 49 -4.28 -5.38 12.90
N ALA A 50 -3.13 -4.74 12.66
CA ALA A 50 -2.73 -3.53 13.39
C ALA A 50 -3.67 -2.36 13.10
N GLU A 51 -4.07 -2.16 11.84
CA GLU A 51 -5.05 -1.15 11.43
C GLU A 51 -6.41 -1.40 12.11
N ALA A 52 -6.91 -2.63 12.07
CA ALA A 52 -8.14 -3.02 12.76
C ALA A 52 -8.03 -2.80 14.28
N ARG A 53 -6.87 -3.10 14.88
CA ARG A 53 -6.63 -2.85 16.30
C ARG A 53 -6.69 -1.36 16.63
N VAL A 54 -6.04 -0.51 15.84
CA VAL A 54 -6.05 0.96 16.02
C VAL A 54 -7.46 1.52 15.84
N SER A 55 -8.18 1.06 14.81
CA SER A 55 -9.57 1.45 14.57
C SER A 55 -10.46 1.15 15.79
N ARG A 56 -10.28 -0.01 16.43
CA ARG A 56 -11.01 -0.39 17.65
C ARG A 56 -10.61 0.36 18.92
N MET A 57 -9.49 1.09 18.92
CA MET A 57 -9.10 1.92 20.06
C MET A 57 -9.96 3.19 20.19
N ALA A 58 -10.73 3.54 19.14
CA ALA A 58 -11.63 4.70 19.14
C ALA A 58 -10.93 6.00 19.61
N LEU A 59 -9.70 6.23 19.15
CA LEU A 59 -8.93 7.42 19.52
C LEU A 59 -9.61 8.69 18.97
N THR A 60 -9.58 9.75 19.77
CA THR A 60 -10.34 10.98 19.50
C THR A 60 -9.88 11.71 18.23
N SER A 61 -8.60 11.60 17.85
CA SER A 61 -8.06 12.26 16.66
C SER A 61 -7.42 11.29 15.67
N ILE A 62 -7.49 11.65 14.40
CA ILE A 62 -6.82 10.96 13.30
C ILE A 62 -5.30 10.96 13.51
N ASP A 63 -4.74 12.08 13.98
CA ASP A 63 -3.30 12.18 14.25
C ASP A 63 -2.83 11.19 15.32
N SER A 64 -3.62 11.02 16.39
CA SER A 64 -3.33 10.03 17.43
C SER A 64 -3.35 8.61 16.85
N SER A 65 -4.36 8.31 16.03
CA SER A 65 -4.48 7.02 15.34
C SER A 65 -3.27 6.75 14.43
N ASN A 66 -2.84 7.75 13.66
CA ASN A 66 -1.69 7.64 12.77
C ASN A 66 -0.38 7.42 13.52
N ILE A 67 -0.17 8.08 14.67
CA ILE A 67 1.02 7.88 15.50
C ILE A 67 1.08 6.45 16.03
N VAL A 68 -0.04 5.92 16.53
CA VAL A 68 -0.11 4.54 17.05
C VAL A 68 0.07 3.54 15.92
N TYR A 69 -0.61 3.72 14.79
CA TYR A 69 -0.45 2.89 13.61
C TYR A 69 1.00 2.83 13.14
N LYS A 70 1.66 3.98 12.95
CA LYS A 70 3.07 4.04 12.53
C LYS A 70 3.99 3.31 13.50
N ARG A 71 3.71 3.36 14.81
CA ARG A 71 4.49 2.59 15.79
C ARG A 71 4.32 1.09 15.58
N LEU A 72 3.10 0.61 15.40
CA LEU A 72 2.80 -0.79 15.17
C LEU A 72 3.38 -1.29 13.84
N GLU A 73 3.19 -0.54 12.76
CA GLU A 73 3.75 -0.84 11.44
C GLU A 73 5.28 -1.00 11.52
N ASN A 74 5.97 -0.07 12.18
CA ASN A 74 7.42 -0.18 12.38
C ASN A 74 7.82 -1.40 13.21
N GLN A 75 7.01 -1.80 14.20
CA GLN A 75 7.26 -3.01 14.98
C GLN A 75 7.09 -4.28 14.13
N ILE A 76 6.07 -4.32 13.27
CA ILE A 76 5.84 -5.41 12.33
C ILE A 76 7.02 -5.53 11.37
N ILE A 77 7.41 -4.44 10.70
CA ILE A 77 8.54 -4.46 9.74
C ILE A 77 9.82 -4.97 10.41
N LYS A 78 10.12 -4.50 11.63
CA LYS A 78 11.28 -4.96 12.43
C LYS A 78 11.21 -6.45 12.79
N LYS A 79 10.02 -6.98 13.09
CA LYS A 79 9.81 -8.41 13.38
C LYS A 79 10.23 -9.30 12.21
N TYR A 80 10.05 -8.83 10.97
CA TYR A 80 10.47 -9.53 9.76
C TYR A 80 11.93 -9.24 9.36
N GLN A 81 12.69 -8.51 10.19
CA GLN A 81 14.09 -8.15 9.94
C GLN A 81 14.29 -7.33 8.65
N LEU A 82 13.29 -6.54 8.29
CA LEU A 82 13.31 -5.70 7.10
C LEU A 82 13.65 -4.26 7.45
N ASP A 83 14.27 -3.58 6.48
CA ASP A 83 14.36 -2.12 6.47
C ASP A 83 13.05 -1.52 5.93
N THR A 84 12.60 -0.40 6.49
CA THR A 84 11.36 0.27 6.08
C THR A 84 11.39 0.69 4.61
N ALA A 85 12.55 1.06 4.06
CA ALA A 85 12.67 1.40 2.64
C ALA A 85 12.56 0.15 1.75
N VAL A 86 13.10 -1.00 2.17
CA VAL A 86 12.94 -2.28 1.46
C VAL A 86 11.47 -2.70 1.42
N TYR A 87 10.78 -2.64 2.56
CA TYR A 87 9.34 -2.89 2.63
C TYR A 87 8.56 -1.96 1.70
N ARG A 88 8.79 -0.65 1.80
CA ARG A 88 8.06 0.35 1.01
C ARG A 88 8.31 0.20 -0.50
N LYS A 89 9.57 -0.02 -0.92
CA LYS A 89 9.90 -0.28 -2.33
C LYS A 89 9.22 -1.54 -2.84
N SER A 90 9.21 -2.60 -2.04
CA SER A 90 8.55 -3.86 -2.41
C SER A 90 7.03 -3.69 -2.52
N TYR A 91 6.41 -2.97 -1.58
CA TYR A 91 4.98 -2.67 -1.65
C TYR A 91 4.62 -1.86 -2.90
N ILE A 92 5.42 -0.83 -3.24
CA ILE A 92 5.22 -0.04 -4.47
C ILE A 92 5.35 -0.93 -5.70
N PHE A 93 6.39 -1.77 -5.77
CA PHE A 93 6.59 -2.71 -6.86
C PHE A 93 5.38 -3.63 -7.01
N TYR A 94 4.95 -4.33 -5.96
CA TYR A 94 3.78 -5.19 -6.06
C TYR A 94 2.51 -4.40 -6.43
N SER A 95 2.35 -3.16 -5.95
CA SER A 95 1.16 -2.36 -6.26
C SER A 95 1.06 -1.96 -7.74
N SER A 96 2.19 -1.89 -8.45
CA SER A 96 2.22 -1.69 -9.91
C SER A 96 2.14 -3.00 -10.69
N HIS A 97 2.08 -4.15 -10.03
CA HIS A 97 2.11 -5.50 -10.60
C HIS A 97 0.86 -6.29 -10.20
N PRO A 98 -0.25 -6.16 -10.95
CA PRO A 98 -1.55 -6.70 -10.54
C PRO A 98 -1.56 -8.22 -10.28
N ARG A 99 -0.81 -9.02 -11.04
CA ARG A 99 -0.80 -10.49 -10.89
C ARG A 99 -0.13 -10.92 -9.58
N GLU A 100 1.01 -10.32 -9.26
CA GLU A 100 1.75 -10.56 -8.04
C GLU A 100 0.97 -10.05 -6.82
N MET A 101 0.38 -8.86 -6.92
CA MET A 101 -0.45 -8.30 -5.85
C MET A 101 -1.71 -9.13 -5.59
N GLU A 102 -2.36 -9.63 -6.65
CA GLU A 102 -3.50 -10.55 -6.52
C GLU A 102 -3.10 -11.80 -5.73
N THR A 103 -1.96 -12.41 -6.07
CA THR A 103 -1.43 -13.59 -5.38
C THR A 103 -1.19 -13.30 -3.90
N ILE A 104 -0.59 -12.15 -3.58
CA ILE A 104 -0.36 -11.71 -2.20
C ILE A 104 -1.69 -11.56 -1.45
N TYR A 105 -2.68 -10.88 -2.02
CA TYR A 105 -3.96 -10.65 -1.36
C TYR A 105 -4.84 -11.89 -1.22
N GLN A 106 -4.72 -12.87 -2.12
CA GLN A 106 -5.35 -14.18 -1.93
C GLN A 106 -4.82 -14.85 -0.65
N GLN A 107 -3.50 -14.79 -0.42
CA GLN A 107 -2.89 -15.35 0.80
C GLN A 107 -3.24 -14.53 2.05
N VAL A 108 -3.25 -13.19 1.98
CA VAL A 108 -3.70 -12.32 3.07
C VAL A 108 -5.13 -12.67 3.48
N THR A 109 -6.04 -12.78 2.52
CA THR A 109 -7.45 -13.12 2.77
C THR A 109 -7.57 -14.48 3.44
N LYS A 110 -6.84 -15.49 2.96
CA LYS A 110 -6.79 -16.83 3.55
C LYS A 110 -6.25 -16.79 4.99
N ASN A 111 -5.17 -16.05 5.24
CA ASN A 111 -4.59 -15.88 6.57
C ASN A 111 -5.61 -15.26 7.54
N LEU A 112 -6.27 -14.17 7.14
CA LEU A 112 -7.30 -13.51 7.96
C LEU A 112 -8.50 -14.42 8.24
N GLN A 113 -8.99 -15.16 7.24
CA GLN A 113 -10.06 -16.14 7.41
C GLN A 113 -9.70 -17.23 8.43
N ASN A 114 -8.46 -17.72 8.38
CA ASN A 114 -7.96 -18.72 9.34
C ASN A 114 -7.95 -18.16 10.77
N ILE A 115 -7.46 -16.93 10.94
CA ILE A 115 -7.43 -16.23 12.24
C ILE A 115 -8.84 -16.03 12.78
N ILE A 116 -9.77 -15.53 11.96
CA ILE A 116 -11.17 -15.31 12.34
C ILE A 116 -11.86 -16.62 12.71
N SER A 117 -11.56 -17.71 12.00
CA SER A 117 -12.17 -19.03 12.22
C SER A 117 -11.53 -19.82 13.38
N GLY A 118 -10.55 -19.24 14.09
CA GLY A 118 -9.83 -19.93 15.17
C GLY A 118 -8.93 -21.09 14.71
N LYS A 119 -8.67 -21.21 13.40
CA LYS A 119 -7.74 -22.20 12.85
C LYS A 119 -6.33 -21.62 12.88
N THR A 120 -5.62 -21.78 13.98
CA THR A 120 -4.20 -21.44 14.04
C THR A 120 -3.41 -22.33 13.06
N PRO A 121 -2.62 -21.77 12.13
CA PRO A 121 -1.80 -22.57 11.25
C PRO A 121 -0.77 -23.33 12.09
N LYS A 122 -0.75 -24.65 11.94
CA LYS A 122 0.28 -25.53 12.50
C LYS A 122 1.57 -25.21 11.71
N LYS A 123 2.49 -24.48 12.34
CA LYS A 123 3.83 -24.27 11.80
C LYS A 123 4.55 -25.62 11.84
N THR A 124 4.54 -26.34 10.73
CA THR A 124 5.43 -27.50 10.49
C THR A 124 6.85 -27.05 10.29
#